data_AF-A0A3M0NQH6-F1
#
_entry.id   AF-A0A3M0NQH6-F1
#
_cell.length_a   1.000
_cell.length_b   1.000
_cell.length_c   1.000
_cell.angle_alpha   90.00
_cell.angle_beta   90.00
_cell.angle_gamma   90.00
#
_symmetry.space_group_name_H-M   'P 1'
#
loop_
_entity.id
_entity.type
_entity.pdbx_description
1 polymer ?
#
loop_
_entity_poly.entity_id
_entity_poly.type
_entity_poly.pdbx_seq_one_letter_code
_entity_poly.pdbx_strand_id
1 'polypeptide(L)'
;MSKIKSLAQFRELIEIGYEIEFTLNKRRWLLEPDLNAPDFSEKRELGSGDYIKKFKNINEVLNFEIDGKKLSELYSKMDDVQW
;
A
#
# COMPACT_ATOMS: atom_id res chain seq x y z
N MET A 1 7.44 7.73 13.72
CA MET A 1 6.21 7.22 13.06
C MET A 1 5.65 8.34 12.23
N SER A 2 5.54 8.11 10.92
CA SER A 2 5.02 9.08 9.96
C SER A 2 3.50 8.88 9.81
N LYS A 3 2.81 9.89 9.27
CA LYS A 3 1.42 9.76 8.81
C LYS A 3 1.35 10.14 7.34
N ILE A 4 0.52 9.44 6.57
CA ILE A 4 0.18 9.84 5.21
C ILE A 4 -0.87 10.95 5.31
N LYS A 5 -0.48 12.15 4.89
CA LYS A 5 -1.25 13.40 5.06
C LYS A 5 -2.36 13.56 4.03
N SER A 6 -2.25 12.90 2.88
CA SER A 6 -3.22 13.01 1.79
C SER A 6 -3.21 11.78 0.88
N LEU A 7 -4.28 11.59 0.12
CA LEU A 7 -4.33 10.58 -0.93
C LEU A 7 -3.26 10.81 -2.00
N ALA A 8 -2.95 12.07 -2.31
CA ALA A 8 -1.89 12.43 -3.25
C ALA A 8 -0.52 11.95 -2.76
N GLN A 9 -0.21 12.18 -1.47
CA GLN A 9 1.03 11.66 -0.89
C GLN A 9 1.06 10.13 -0.92
N PHE A 10 -0.04 9.47 -0.56
CA PHE A 10 -0.08 8.00 -0.61
C PHE A 10 0.19 7.47 -2.01
N ARG A 11 -0.48 8.06 -3.00
CA ARG A 11 -0.30 7.71 -4.40
C ARG A 11 1.14 7.94 -4.85
N GLU A 12 1.74 9.08 -4.52
CA GLU A 12 3.12 9.41 -4.86
C GLU A 12 4.11 8.39 -4.29
N LEU A 13 3.96 8.00 -3.01
CA LEU A 13 4.80 6.96 -2.39
C LEU A 13 4.72 5.63 -3.12
N ILE A 14 3.51 5.25 -3.56
CA ILE A 14 3.32 4.05 -4.38
C ILE A 14 3.96 4.25 -5.74
N GLU A 15 3.77 5.39 -6.40
CA GLU A 15 4.31 5.69 -7.74
C GLU A 15 5.84 5.60 -7.80
N ILE A 16 6.52 6.20 -6.83
CA ILE A 16 7.99 6.18 -6.77
C ILE A 16 8.57 4.86 -6.28
N GLY A 17 7.71 3.93 -5.83
CA GLY A 17 8.10 2.56 -5.49
C GLY A 17 8.68 2.41 -4.08
N TYR A 18 8.27 3.25 -3.12
CA TYR A 18 8.61 3.00 -1.72
C TYR A 18 7.95 1.73 -1.21
N GLU A 19 8.66 1.05 -0.31
CA GLU A 19 8.08 0.09 0.60
C GLU A 19 7.30 0.86 1.68
N ILE A 20 6.02 0.56 1.88
CA ILE A 20 5.16 1.23 2.84
C ILE A 20 4.66 0.18 3.83
N GLU A 21 5.22 0.20 5.05
CA GLU A 21 4.70 -0.58 6.17
C GLU A 21 3.66 0.25 6.93
N PHE A 22 2.52 -0.36 7.26
CA PHE A 22 1.48 0.28 8.05
C PHE A 22 0.62 -0.70 8.83
N THR A 23 0.03 -0.22 9.93
CA THR A 23 -1.00 -0.94 10.67
C THR A 23 -2.38 -0.44 10.25
N LEU A 24 -3.28 -1.37 9.94
CA LEU A 24 -4.69 -1.09 9.66
C LEU A 24 -5.57 -2.17 10.27
N ASN A 25 -6.59 -1.77 11.03
CA ASN A 25 -7.49 -2.69 11.76
C ASN A 25 -6.74 -3.71 12.63
N LYS A 26 -5.69 -3.25 13.34
CA LYS A 26 -4.80 -4.07 14.20
C LYS A 26 -3.98 -5.13 13.45
N ARG A 27 -3.94 -5.08 12.12
CA ARG A 27 -3.13 -5.95 11.27
C ARG A 27 -2.03 -5.13 10.61
N ARG A 28 -0.81 -5.67 10.57
CA ARG A 28 0.31 -5.07 9.85
C ARG A 28 0.25 -5.45 8.38
N TRP A 29 0.55 -4.49 7.53
CA TRP A 29 0.56 -4.61 6.09
C TRP A 29 1.86 -4.05 5.55
N LEU A 30 2.38 -4.68 4.51
CA LEU A 30 3.52 -4.21 3.74
C LEU A 30 3.08 -4.04 2.29
N LEU A 31 3.17 -2.82 1.77
CA LEU A 31 2.95 -2.51 0.36
C LEU A 31 4.29 -2.20 -0.28
N GLU A 32 4.73 -3.03 -1.21
CA GLU A 32 6.07 -2.93 -1.80
C GLU A 32 6.04 -3.15 -3.32
N PRO A 33 7.12 -2.81 -4.04
CA PRO A 33 7.29 -3.21 -5.44
C PRO A 33 7.21 -4.74 -5.59
N ASP A 34 6.53 -5.23 -6.64
CA ASP A 34 6.59 -6.66 -6.97
C ASP A 34 8.01 -7.02 -7.40
N LEU A 35 8.75 -7.76 -6.57
CA LEU A 35 10.15 -8.14 -6.82
C LEU A 35 10.33 -9.01 -8.07
N ASN A 36 9.25 -9.57 -8.63
CA ASN A 36 9.29 -10.33 -9.88
C ASN A 36 9.01 -9.46 -11.11
N ALA A 37 8.69 -8.19 -10.90
CA ALA A 37 8.52 -7.21 -11.96
C ALA A 37 9.84 -6.47 -12.22
N PRO A 38 9.98 -5.83 -13.39
CA PRO A 38 11.11 -4.93 -13.64
C PRO A 38 11.17 -3.82 -12.57
N ASP A 39 12.39 -3.41 -12.21
CA ASP A 39 12.63 -2.25 -11.35
C ASP A 39 11.83 -1.05 -11.85
N PHE A 40 11.18 -0.34 -10.92
CA PHE A 40 10.31 0.82 -11.17
C PHE A 40 9.01 0.56 -11.93
N SER A 41 8.56 -0.69 -12.09
CA SER A 41 7.22 -0.95 -12.64
C SER A 41 6.11 -0.44 -11.70
N GLU A 42 4.90 -0.18 -12.21
CA GLU A 42 3.72 0.14 -11.39
C GLU A 42 3.13 -1.07 -10.64
N LYS A 43 3.74 -2.25 -10.79
CA LYS A 43 3.26 -3.48 -10.15
C LYS A 43 3.66 -3.47 -8.68
N ARG A 44 2.69 -3.74 -7.82
CA ARG A 44 2.85 -3.71 -6.38
C ARG A 44 2.37 -5.02 -5.80
N GLU A 45 2.87 -5.34 -4.62
CA GLU A 45 2.30 -6.40 -3.80
C GLU A 45 1.97 -5.88 -2.40
N LEU A 46 0.87 -6.37 -1.85
CA LEU A 46 0.42 -6.09 -0.50
C LEU A 46 0.41 -7.39 0.29
N GLY A 47 1.24 -7.44 1.32
CA GLY A 47 1.42 -8.60 2.19
C GLY A 47 0.87 -8.38 3.61
N SER A 48 0.43 -9.45 4.24
CA SER A 48 0.17 -9.50 5.70
C SER A 48 0.24 -10.95 6.22
N GLY A 49 1.32 -11.30 6.90
CA GLY A 49 1.60 -12.69 7.27
C GLY A 49 1.72 -13.57 6.02
N ASP A 50 0.97 -14.67 5.95
CA ASP A 50 0.95 -15.56 4.78
C ASP A 50 0.08 -15.04 3.61
N TYR A 51 -0.64 -13.93 3.81
CA TYR A 51 -1.45 -13.32 2.76
C TYR A 51 -0.58 -12.46 1.84
N ILE A 52 -0.65 -12.69 0.53
CA ILE A 52 -0.01 -11.86 -0.48
C ILE A 52 -1.01 -11.57 -1.61
N LYS A 53 -1.13 -10.30 -1.97
CA LYS A 53 -1.92 -9.85 -3.12
C LYS A 53 -1.06 -9.02 -4.06
N LYS A 54 -0.97 -9.44 -5.32
CA LYS A 54 -0.30 -8.70 -6.39
C LYS A 54 -1.27 -7.82 -7.17
N PHE A 55 -0.79 -6.67 -7.62
CA PHE A 55 -1.52 -5.66 -8.37
C PHE A 55 -0.77 -5.34 -9.67
N LYS A 56 -1.53 -5.12 -10.74
CA LYS A 56 -0.96 -4.80 -12.06
C LYS A 56 -0.60 -3.32 -12.20
N ASN A 57 -1.25 -2.46 -11.42
CA ASN A 57 -1.10 -1.02 -11.47
C ASN A 57 -1.59 -0.38 -10.17
N ILE A 58 -1.32 0.91 -10.03
CA ILE A 58 -1.62 1.70 -8.82
C ILE A 58 -3.12 1.87 -8.60
N ASN A 59 -3.93 1.93 -9.65
CA ASN A 59 -5.38 2.04 -9.50
C ASN A 59 -5.98 0.77 -8.87
N GLU A 60 -5.43 -0.42 -9.16
CA GLU A 60 -5.84 -1.65 -8.48
C GLU A 60 -5.45 -1.63 -7.00
N VAL A 61 -4.29 -1.09 -6.64
CA VAL A 61 -3.88 -0.89 -5.23
C VAL A 61 -4.86 0.05 -4.53
N LEU A 62 -5.11 1.23 -5.10
CA LEU A 62 -5.97 2.25 -4.49
C LEU A 62 -7.42 1.79 -4.32
N ASN A 63 -7.91 0.91 -5.21
CA ASN A 63 -9.26 0.34 -5.12
C ASN A 63 -9.32 -0.99 -4.36
N PHE A 64 -8.20 -1.52 -3.87
CA PHE A 64 -8.20 -2.75 -3.08
C PHE A 64 -8.97 -2.54 -1.78
N GLU A 65 -9.87 -3.47 -1.46
CA GLU A 65 -10.73 -3.37 -0.30
C GLU A 65 -10.21 -4.17 0.89
N ILE A 66 -10.13 -3.50 2.04
CA ILE A 66 -9.92 -4.12 3.34
C ILE A 66 -11.16 -3.81 4.18
N ASP A 67 -11.84 -4.85 4.64
CA ASP A 67 -13.09 -4.76 5.41
C ASP A 67 -14.16 -3.87 4.72
N GLY A 68 -14.28 -4.01 3.39
CA GLY A 68 -15.29 -3.31 2.57
C GLY A 68 -15.02 -1.83 2.32
N LYS A 69 -13.80 -1.35 2.55
CA LYS A 69 -13.37 0.02 2.22
C LYS A 69 -12.09 0.00 1.40
N LYS A 70 -11.98 0.94 0.46
CA LYS A 70 -10.82 1.01 -0.42
C LYS A 70 -9.60 1.57 0.30
N LEU A 71 -8.40 1.16 -0.09
CA LEU A 71 -7.16 1.75 0.43
C LEU A 71 -7.10 3.27 0.22
N SER A 72 -7.65 3.78 -0.88
CA SER A 72 -7.79 5.23 -1.12
C SER A 72 -8.69 5.97 -0.13
N GLU A 73 -9.53 5.25 0.62
CA GLU A 73 -10.36 5.80 1.70
C GLU A 73 -9.74 5.52 3.08
N LEU A 74 -8.92 4.48 3.17
CA LEU A 74 -8.33 4.00 4.41
C LEU A 74 -6.95 4.60 4.73
N TYR A 75 -6.27 5.25 3.77
CA TYR A 75 -4.92 5.81 3.98
C TYR A 75 -4.81 6.71 5.23
N SER A 76 -5.86 7.48 5.54
CA SER A 76 -5.90 8.39 6.68
C SER A 76 -6.03 7.70 8.04
N LYS A 77 -6.37 6.40 8.03
CA LYS A 77 -6.53 5.53 9.20
C LYS A 77 -5.37 4.56 9.38
N MET A 78 -4.36 4.64 8.53
CA MET A 78 -3.13 3.87 8.67
C MET A 78 -2.33 4.45 9.83
N ASP A 79 -1.96 3.59 10.77
CA ASP A 79 -1.13 3.92 11.91
C ASP A 79 0.25 3.28 11.77
N ASP A 80 1.21 3.73 12.58
CA ASP A 80 2.59 3.23 12.60
C ASP A 80 3.30 3.25 11.23
N VAL A 81 2.94 4.20 10.36
CA VAL A 81 3.41 4.20 8.97
C VAL A 81 4.91 4.48 8.87
N GLN A 82 5.60 3.66 8.07
CA GLN A 82 7.01 3.79 7.68
C GLN A 82 7.14 3.61 6.16
N TRP A 83 7.98 4.44 5.54
CA TRP A 83 8.32 4.43 4.12
C TRP A 83 9.65 5.17 3.93
#